data_AF-A0A7S0LT80-F1
#
_entry.id   AF-A0A7S0LT80-F1
#
_cell.length_a   1.000
_cell.length_b   1.000
_cell.length_c   1.000
_cell.angle_alpha   90.00
_cell.angle_beta   90.00
_cell.angle_gamma   90.00
#
_symmetry.space_group_name_H-M   'P 1'
#
loop_
_entity.id
_entity.type
_entity.pdbx_description
1 polymer ?
#
loop_
_entity_poly.entity_id
_entity_poly.type
_entity_poly.pdbx_seq_one_letter_code
_entity_poly.pdbx_strand_id
1 'polypeptide(L)'
;DPVFSKEEISYLTAHGCEIPPRNEEGRRVTHTPTLFVMPHCGRQLYSNVLSSNWSAKGLRRVHVLGNSFAAYAQSLSADEHHRALSWCHLLQAAPLTAEVSCGMPAVRADRFDNAFNNLSLHSFTPPPADDAFWLKAFTALPGDEPLAHLDIIPASVSPSTESAQVA
;
A
#
# COMPACT_ATOMS: atom_id res chain seq x y z
N ASP A 1 -2.27 9.40 4.37
CA ASP A 1 -1.90 10.72 3.86
C ASP A 1 -1.34 11.59 4.97
N PRO A 2 -0.28 12.38 4.70
CA PRO A 2 0.16 13.42 5.61
C PRO A 2 -0.96 14.45 5.83
N VAL A 3 -1.15 14.87 7.08
CA VAL A 3 -2.09 15.93 7.44
C VAL A 3 -1.36 17.26 7.26
N PHE A 4 -1.63 17.95 6.16
CA PHE A 4 -1.00 19.24 5.86
C PHE A 4 -1.76 20.40 6.51
N SER A 5 -1.02 21.38 7.02
CA SER A 5 -1.55 22.69 7.40
C SER A 5 -1.91 23.52 6.16
N LYS A 6 -2.67 24.60 6.35
CA LYS A 6 -3.01 25.52 5.24
C LYS A 6 -1.76 26.18 4.65
N GLU A 7 -0.78 26.47 5.51
CA GLU A 7 0.49 27.07 5.13
C GLU A 7 1.33 26.10 4.30
N GLU A 8 1.41 24.83 4.71
CA GLU A 8 2.09 23.77 3.95
C GLU A 8 1.43 23.54 2.59
N ILE A 9 0.09 23.52 2.56
CA ILE A 9 -0.69 23.41 1.32
C ILE A 9 -0.35 24.55 0.36
N SER A 10 -0.37 25.79 0.86
CA SER A 10 -0.07 26.98 0.09
C SER A 10 1.36 26.94 -0.46
N TYR A 11 2.33 26.59 0.39
CA TYR A 11 3.73 26.46 0.01
C TYR A 11 3.94 25.41 -1.09
N LEU A 12 3.44 24.19 -0.88
CA LEU A 12 3.57 23.08 -1.84
C LEU A 12 2.93 23.44 -3.19
N THR A 13 1.74 24.03 -3.17
CA THR A 13 1.03 24.46 -4.38
C THR A 13 1.82 25.53 -5.14
N ALA A 14 2.39 26.52 -4.43
CA ALA A 14 3.23 27.56 -5.03
C ALA A 14 4.52 27.01 -5.67
N HIS A 15 4.97 25.82 -5.25
CA HIS A 15 6.14 25.12 -5.79
C HIS A 15 5.79 24.02 -6.80
N GLY A 16 4.54 24.01 -7.31
CA GLY A 16 4.11 23.10 -8.36
C GLY A 16 3.78 21.67 -7.88
N CYS A 17 3.64 21.46 -6.58
CA CYS A 17 3.11 20.20 -6.05
C CYS A 17 1.58 20.21 -6.10
N GLU A 18 1.01 19.09 -6.53
CA GLU A 18 -0.44 18.86 -6.48
C GLU A 18 -0.79 18.14 -5.19
N ILE A 19 -1.77 18.67 -4.46
CA ILE A 19 -2.24 18.08 -3.21
C ILE A 19 -3.60 17.43 -3.47
N PRO A 20 -3.78 16.15 -3.10
CA PRO A 20 -5.06 15.49 -3.25
C PRO A 20 -6.16 16.27 -2.52
N PRO A 21 -7.32 16.50 -3.15
CA PRO A 21 -8.40 17.28 -2.55
C PRO A 21 -9.08 16.59 -1.37
N ARG A 22 -8.80 15.30 -1.17
CA ARG A 22 -9.30 14.46 -0.08
C ARG A 22 -8.23 13.43 0.29
N ASN A 23 -8.32 12.89 1.52
CA ASN A 23 -7.54 11.72 1.91
C ASN A 23 -7.98 10.53 1.03
N GLU A 24 -7.06 10.00 0.23
CA GLU A 24 -7.33 8.86 -0.65
C GLU A 24 -7.09 7.53 0.05
N GLU A 25 -6.60 7.55 1.29
CA GLU A 25 -6.27 6.36 2.08
C GLU A 25 -5.28 5.43 1.34
N GLY A 26 -4.41 5.99 0.49
CA GLY A 26 -3.48 5.22 -0.34
C GLY A 26 -4.11 4.55 -1.56
N ARG A 27 -5.40 4.77 -1.86
CA ARG A 27 -6.11 4.11 -2.97
C ARG A 27 -5.91 4.76 -4.35
N ARG A 28 -4.82 5.50 -4.56
CA ARG A 28 -4.51 6.15 -5.84
C ARG A 28 -4.27 5.12 -6.94
N VAL A 29 -5.04 5.22 -8.02
CA VAL A 29 -4.79 4.45 -9.26
C VAL A 29 -3.71 5.14 -10.08
N THR A 30 -2.75 4.36 -10.58
CA THR A 30 -1.62 4.86 -11.39
C THR A 30 -1.86 4.66 -12.88
N HIS A 31 -1.69 5.73 -13.64
CA HIS A 31 -1.79 5.70 -15.11
C HIS A 31 -0.42 5.77 -15.79
N THR A 32 0.57 6.32 -15.10
CA THR A 32 1.99 6.43 -15.48
C THR A 32 2.88 5.85 -14.39
N PRO A 33 4.16 5.53 -14.68
CA PRO A 33 5.12 5.17 -13.65
C PRO A 33 5.12 6.21 -12.52
N THR A 34 4.90 5.77 -11.29
CA THR A 34 4.64 6.62 -10.13
C THR A 34 5.39 6.08 -8.93
N LEU A 35 6.14 6.95 -8.25
CA LEU A 35 6.81 6.65 -6.99
C LEU A 35 5.95 7.10 -5.82
N PHE A 36 5.57 6.16 -4.96
CA PHE A 36 4.95 6.42 -3.66
C PHE A 36 6.05 6.50 -2.60
N VAL A 37 6.17 7.64 -1.91
CA VAL A 37 7.10 7.81 -0.79
C VAL A 37 6.32 7.68 0.50
N MET A 38 6.55 6.59 1.23
CA MET A 38 5.70 6.12 2.33
C MET A 38 6.54 5.60 3.51
N PRO A 39 7.53 6.35 4.03
CA PRO A 39 8.31 5.90 5.19
C PRO A 39 7.39 5.72 6.41
N HIS A 40 7.67 4.69 7.22
CA HIS A 40 6.96 4.37 8.46
C HIS A 40 5.43 4.23 8.32
N CYS A 41 4.95 3.88 7.13
CA CYS A 41 3.52 3.69 6.87
C CYS A 41 3.02 2.34 7.38
N GLY A 42 1.77 2.26 7.84
CA GLY A 42 1.15 0.99 8.25
C GLY A 42 0.89 0.04 7.06
N ARG A 43 0.70 -1.26 7.33
CA ARG A 43 0.47 -2.30 6.32
C ARG A 43 -0.72 -1.99 5.41
N GLN A 44 -1.81 -1.44 5.96
CA GLN A 44 -3.00 -1.06 5.18
C GLN A 44 -2.69 -0.08 4.06
N LEU A 45 -1.84 0.93 4.30
CA LEU A 45 -1.62 1.97 3.30
C LEU A 45 -0.92 1.40 2.07
N TYR A 46 0.05 0.50 2.26
CA TYR A 46 0.65 -0.26 1.18
C TYR A 46 -0.36 -1.19 0.50
N SER A 47 -1.15 -1.93 1.29
CA SER A 47 -2.17 -2.83 0.75
C SER A 47 -3.18 -2.08 -0.12
N ASN A 48 -3.58 -0.86 0.26
CA ASN A 48 -4.50 -0.02 -0.50
C ASN A 48 -3.89 0.45 -1.84
N VAL A 49 -2.63 0.88 -1.83
CA VAL A 49 -1.89 1.24 -3.07
C VAL A 49 -1.86 0.04 -4.02
N LEU A 50 -1.52 -1.14 -3.49
CA LEU A 50 -1.40 -2.37 -4.26
C LEU A 50 -2.76 -2.82 -4.80
N SER A 51 -3.81 -2.79 -3.97
CA SER A 51 -5.16 -3.18 -4.39
C SER A 51 -5.72 -2.28 -5.48
N SER A 52 -5.50 -0.96 -5.39
CA SER A 52 -5.94 -0.01 -6.43
C SER A 52 -5.22 -0.19 -7.76
N ASN A 53 -4.10 -0.91 -7.77
CA ASN A 53 -3.28 -1.13 -8.95
C ASN A 53 -3.11 -2.63 -9.28
N TRP A 54 -4.02 -3.50 -8.79
CA TRP A 54 -3.87 -4.96 -8.77
C TRP A 54 -4.04 -5.65 -10.14
N SER A 55 -3.10 -5.38 -11.03
CA SER A 55 -2.95 -6.08 -12.30
C SER A 55 -1.47 -6.09 -12.69
N ALA A 56 -1.08 -7.01 -13.57
CA ALA A 56 0.29 -7.06 -14.07
C ALA A 56 0.74 -5.70 -14.67
N LYS A 57 -0.15 -5.01 -15.39
CA LYS A 57 0.12 -3.69 -15.98
C LYS A 57 0.12 -2.57 -14.93
N GLY A 58 -0.77 -2.64 -13.95
CA GLY A 58 -0.88 -1.65 -12.87
C GLY A 58 0.34 -1.68 -11.96
N LEU A 59 0.70 -2.85 -11.42
CA LEU A 59 1.83 -2.99 -10.52
C LEU A 59 3.18 -2.61 -11.16
N ARG A 60 3.36 -2.83 -12.46
CA ARG A 60 4.57 -2.38 -13.20
C ARG A 60 4.78 -0.86 -13.20
N ARG A 61 3.75 -0.07 -12.88
CA ARG A 61 3.83 1.40 -12.76
C ARG A 61 4.02 1.86 -11.32
N VAL A 62 3.84 0.97 -10.36
CA VAL A 62 3.95 1.29 -8.95
C VAL A 62 5.42 1.11 -8.54
N HIS A 63 6.00 2.15 -7.96
CA HIS A 63 7.25 2.05 -7.21
C HIS A 63 6.96 2.55 -5.81
N VAL A 64 7.51 1.89 -4.79
CA VAL A 64 7.30 2.31 -3.39
C VAL A 64 8.65 2.51 -2.75
N LEU A 65 8.89 3.70 -2.21
CA LEU A 65 9.96 3.96 -1.26
C LEU A 65 9.34 3.97 0.13
N GLY A 66 9.45 2.86 0.86
CA GLY A 66 8.75 2.65 2.12
C GLY A 66 9.41 1.54 2.94
N ASN A 67 8.77 1.11 4.01
CA ASN A 67 9.24 0.01 4.84
C ASN A 67 9.35 -1.29 4.03
N SER A 68 10.27 -2.16 4.44
CA SER A 68 10.43 -3.50 3.85
C SER A 68 9.14 -4.33 3.89
N PHE A 69 8.73 -4.85 2.74
CA PHE A 69 7.59 -5.76 2.64
C PHE A 69 7.98 -7.14 3.17
N ALA A 70 9.22 -7.55 2.93
CA ALA A 70 9.78 -8.77 3.50
C ALA A 70 9.74 -8.74 5.04
N ALA A 71 10.12 -7.63 5.67
CA ALA A 71 10.05 -7.50 7.13
C ALA A 71 8.61 -7.61 7.66
N TYR A 72 7.63 -6.99 6.98
CA TYR A 72 6.22 -7.17 7.34
C TYR A 72 5.77 -8.62 7.22
N ALA A 73 6.15 -9.31 6.15
CA ALA A 73 5.80 -10.72 5.95
C ALA A 73 6.44 -11.64 7.01
N GLN A 74 7.67 -11.35 7.41
CA GLN A 74 8.43 -12.11 8.42
C GLN A 74 7.98 -11.84 9.85
N SER A 75 7.36 -10.69 10.11
CA SER A 75 6.83 -10.35 11.44
C SER A 75 5.58 -11.15 11.86
N LEU A 76 4.99 -11.91 10.93
CA LEU A 76 3.79 -12.71 11.17
C LEU A 76 4.15 -14.16 11.51
N SER A 77 3.36 -14.79 12.38
CA SER A 77 3.37 -16.25 12.50
C SER A 77 2.89 -16.92 11.21
N ALA A 78 3.20 -18.21 11.02
CA ALA A 78 2.77 -18.96 9.85
C ALA A 78 1.24 -18.97 9.69
N ASP A 79 0.50 -19.10 10.79
CA ASP A 79 -0.97 -19.10 10.80
C ASP A 79 -1.53 -17.72 10.44
N GLU A 80 -0.99 -16.64 11.01
CA GLU A 80 -1.38 -15.27 10.67
C GLU A 80 -1.07 -14.95 9.21
N HIS A 81 0.11 -15.33 8.73
CA HIS A 81 0.50 -15.16 7.35
C HIS A 81 -0.49 -15.89 6.42
N HIS A 82 -0.80 -17.16 6.71
CA HIS A 82 -1.75 -17.95 5.92
C HIS A 82 -3.15 -17.31 5.88
N ARG A 83 -3.66 -16.85 7.03
CA ARG A 83 -4.97 -16.17 7.14
C ARG A 83 -4.97 -14.80 6.44
N ALA A 84 -3.88 -14.05 6.48
CA ALA A 84 -3.78 -12.71 5.90
C ALA A 84 -3.59 -12.73 4.37
N LEU A 85 -3.03 -13.80 3.81
CA LEU A 85 -2.79 -13.93 2.36
C LEU A 85 -4.06 -13.88 1.50
N SER A 86 -5.24 -14.15 2.04
CA SER A 86 -6.49 -14.09 1.26
C SER A 86 -6.97 -12.67 0.98
N TRP A 87 -6.53 -11.67 1.74
CA TRP A 87 -7.08 -10.31 1.67
C TRP A 87 -6.04 -9.18 1.78
N CYS A 88 -4.82 -9.47 2.23
CA CYS A 88 -3.74 -8.50 2.31
C CYS A 88 -2.91 -8.48 1.02
N HIS A 89 -3.09 -7.44 0.21
CA HIS A 89 -2.38 -7.28 -1.05
C HIS A 89 -0.87 -7.06 -0.85
N LEU A 90 -0.45 -6.51 0.30
CA LEU A 90 0.98 -6.42 0.63
C LEU A 90 1.64 -7.80 0.68
N LEU A 91 1.01 -8.77 1.37
CA LEU A 91 1.57 -10.12 1.49
C LEU A 91 1.51 -10.88 0.15
N GLN A 92 0.44 -10.68 -0.62
CA GLN A 92 0.32 -11.25 -1.96
C GLN A 92 1.35 -10.67 -2.93
N ALA A 93 1.72 -9.39 -2.77
CA ALA A 93 2.67 -8.72 -3.66
C ALA A 93 4.12 -8.91 -3.25
N ALA A 94 4.42 -9.21 -1.98
CA ALA A 94 5.79 -9.35 -1.49
C ALA A 94 6.64 -10.40 -2.28
N PRO A 95 6.09 -11.53 -2.76
CA PRO A 95 6.83 -12.43 -3.65
C PRO A 95 7.05 -11.89 -5.06
N LEU A 96 6.30 -10.86 -5.47
CA LEU A 96 6.35 -10.24 -6.81
C LEU A 96 7.26 -9.00 -6.85
N THR A 97 7.74 -8.54 -5.70
CA THR A 97 8.60 -7.37 -5.56
C THR A 97 10.07 -7.71 -5.67
N ALA A 98 10.78 -6.95 -6.50
CA ALA A 98 12.19 -6.71 -6.32
C ALA A 98 12.33 -5.61 -5.25
N GLU A 99 12.82 -6.00 -4.08
CA GLU A 99 13.05 -5.11 -2.94
C GLU A 99 14.55 -4.80 -2.81
N VAL A 100 14.90 -3.51 -2.78
CA VAL A 100 16.27 -3.04 -2.57
C VAL A 100 16.31 -2.21 -1.30
N SER A 101 16.95 -2.73 -0.24
CA SER A 101 17.12 -1.98 0.99
C SER A 101 17.95 -0.71 0.77
N CYS A 102 17.49 0.42 1.30
CA CYS A 102 18.20 1.70 1.24
C CYS A 102 19.25 1.84 2.36
N GLY A 103 19.34 0.86 3.27
CA GLY A 103 20.21 0.92 4.44
C GLY A 103 19.76 1.98 5.46
N MET A 104 20.60 2.21 6.48
CA MET A 104 20.42 3.30 7.43
C MET A 104 21.07 4.58 6.89
N PRO A 105 20.50 5.77 7.15
CA PRO A 105 21.17 7.03 6.84
C PRO A 105 22.57 7.07 7.46
N ALA A 106 23.58 7.53 6.69
CA ALA A 106 24.97 7.62 7.15
C ALA A 106 25.15 8.58 8.35
N VAL A 107 24.25 9.55 8.50
CA VAL A 107 24.20 10.48 9.63
C VAL A 107 23.03 10.08 10.51
N ARG A 108 23.34 9.56 11.70
CA ARG A 108 22.36 9.25 12.72
C ARG A 108 21.93 10.53 13.42
N ALA A 109 20.75 11.02 13.07
CA ALA A 109 20.06 12.01 13.88
C ALA A 109 19.09 11.23 14.75
N ASP A 110 19.39 11.12 16.04
CA ASP A 110 18.61 10.46 17.09
C ASP A 110 17.07 10.66 16.96
N ARG A 111 16.63 11.81 16.46
CA ARG A 111 15.21 12.17 16.28
C ARG A 111 14.52 11.60 15.04
N PHE A 112 15.26 11.05 14.07
CA PHE A 112 14.71 10.53 12.81
C PHE A 112 15.12 9.07 12.52
N ASP A 113 15.98 8.48 13.34
CA ASP A 113 16.44 7.09 13.21
C ASP A 113 15.28 6.08 13.08
N ASN A 114 14.15 6.33 13.75
CA ASN A 114 12.97 5.47 13.69
C ASN A 114 12.13 5.67 12.41
N ALA A 115 12.11 6.86 11.81
CA ALA A 115 11.23 7.14 10.67
C ALA A 115 11.73 6.48 9.37
N PHE A 116 13.04 6.27 9.27
CA PHE A 116 13.71 5.69 8.10
C PHE A 116 14.33 4.33 8.40
N ASN A 117 14.03 3.74 9.56
CA ASN A 117 14.43 2.37 9.81
C ASN A 117 13.77 1.45 8.76
N ASN A 118 14.53 0.47 8.28
CA ASN A 118 13.99 -0.55 7.38
C ASN A 118 13.38 0.01 6.07
N LEU A 119 13.93 1.11 5.55
CA LEU A 119 13.52 1.72 4.29
C LEU A 119 14.05 0.89 3.10
N SER A 120 13.17 0.62 2.14
CA SER A 120 13.45 -0.12 0.92
C SER A 120 12.75 0.52 -0.28
N LEU A 121 13.39 0.40 -1.45
CA LEU A 121 12.79 0.68 -2.73
C LEU A 121 12.20 -0.61 -3.31
N HIS A 122 10.92 -0.57 -3.64
CA HIS A 122 10.15 -1.67 -4.19
C HIS A 122 9.81 -1.41 -5.64
N SER A 123 10.09 -2.39 -6.50
CA SER A 123 9.65 -2.41 -7.89
C SER A 123 9.01 -3.75 -8.21
N PHE A 124 7.93 -3.77 -8.98
CA PHE A 124 7.18 -5.00 -9.24
C PHE A 124 7.49 -5.52 -10.64
N THR A 125 7.88 -6.79 -10.70
CA THR A 125 8.02 -7.54 -11.96
C THR A 125 7.08 -8.73 -11.95
N PRO A 126 5.75 -8.50 -11.97
CA PRO A 126 4.80 -9.59 -11.86
C PRO A 126 5.00 -10.57 -13.02
N PRO A 127 5.09 -11.88 -12.73
CA PRO A 127 5.18 -12.90 -13.76
C PRO A 127 3.87 -12.93 -14.58
N PRO A 128 3.87 -13.59 -15.75
CA PRO A 128 2.62 -13.97 -16.39
C PRO A 128 1.81 -14.79 -15.39
N ALA A 129 0.69 -14.24 -14.95
CA ALA A 129 -0.24 -14.90 -14.04
C ALA A 129 -1.60 -15.01 -14.74
N ASP A 130 -2.34 -16.06 -14.44
CA ASP A 130 -3.70 -16.21 -14.95
C ASP A 130 -4.63 -15.13 -14.36
N ASP A 131 -5.77 -14.93 -15.02
CA ASP A 131 -6.78 -13.98 -14.54
C ASP A 131 -7.29 -14.37 -13.15
N ALA A 132 -7.23 -15.67 -12.80
CA ALA A 132 -7.64 -16.17 -11.50
C ALA A 132 -6.79 -15.59 -10.35
N PHE A 133 -5.47 -15.44 -10.50
CA PHE A 133 -4.62 -14.79 -9.50
C PHE A 133 -5.06 -13.34 -9.21
N TRP A 134 -5.30 -12.56 -10.26
CA TRP A 134 -5.70 -11.15 -10.14
C TRP A 134 -7.13 -11.01 -9.60
N LEU A 135 -8.02 -11.96 -9.90
CA LEU A 135 -9.40 -11.99 -9.40
C LEU A 135 -9.53 -12.52 -7.97
N LYS A 136 -8.60 -13.36 -7.51
CA LYS A 136 -8.65 -14.01 -6.18
C LYS A 136 -8.47 -13.03 -5.02
N ALA A 137 -7.98 -11.82 -5.27
CA ALA A 137 -7.65 -10.84 -4.22
C ALA A 137 -8.87 -10.21 -3.51
N PHE A 138 -10.10 -10.64 -3.86
CA PHE A 138 -11.36 -10.13 -3.30
C PHE A 138 -12.21 -11.19 -2.59
N THR A 139 -11.62 -12.06 -1.77
CA THR A 139 -12.42 -12.90 -0.85
C THR A 139 -12.62 -12.19 0.49
N ALA A 140 -13.88 -12.03 0.89
CA ALA A 140 -14.27 -11.38 2.13
C ALA A 140 -13.64 -12.05 3.37
N LEU A 141 -13.48 -11.26 4.44
CA LEU A 141 -12.97 -11.73 5.73
C LEU A 141 -13.63 -13.06 6.14
N PRO A 142 -12.86 -14.10 6.51
CA PRO A 142 -13.40 -15.18 7.31
C PRO A 142 -14.00 -14.56 8.58
N GLY A 143 -15.25 -14.89 8.88
CA GLY A 143 -16.07 -14.25 9.91
C GLY A 143 -15.60 -14.40 11.36
N ASP A 144 -14.33 -14.74 11.64
CA ASP A 144 -13.82 -14.92 13.00
C ASP A 144 -12.46 -14.22 13.19
N GLU A 145 -12.46 -13.32 14.18
CA GLU A 145 -11.34 -12.52 14.72
C GLU A 145 -10.57 -11.69 13.67
N PRO A 146 -10.86 -10.38 13.52
CA PRO A 146 -10.05 -9.53 12.69
C PRO A 146 -8.63 -9.55 13.27
N LEU A 147 -7.63 -9.78 12.42
CA LEU A 147 -6.24 -9.46 12.71
C LEU A 147 -6.09 -7.92 12.83
N ALA A 148 -6.88 -7.30 13.70
CA ALA A 148 -7.02 -5.86 13.87
C ALA A 148 -5.69 -5.25 14.29
N HIS A 149 -4.90 -6.01 15.05
CA HIS A 149 -3.53 -5.65 15.42
C HIS A 149 -2.56 -5.56 14.22
N LEU A 150 -2.93 -6.10 13.04
CA LEU A 150 -2.10 -5.98 11.85
C LEU A 150 -2.29 -4.64 11.12
N ASP A 151 -3.23 -3.81 11.57
CA ASP A 151 -3.64 -2.56 10.92
C ASP A 151 -3.94 -2.80 9.44
N ILE A 152 -4.62 -3.90 9.12
CA ILE A 152 -5.11 -4.19 7.78
C ILE A 152 -6.64 -4.18 7.93
N ILE A 153 -7.28 -3.07 7.55
CA ILE A 153 -8.74 -3.01 7.46
C ILE A 153 -9.09 -3.35 6.00
N PRO A 154 -10.05 -4.26 5.74
CA PRO A 154 -10.46 -4.57 4.37
C PRO A 154 -10.84 -3.31 3.63
N ALA A 155 -10.55 -3.28 2.33
CA ALA A 155 -11.17 -2.30 1.46
C ALA A 155 -12.69 -2.45 1.61
N SER A 156 -13.36 -1.48 2.23
CA SER A 156 -14.81 -1.36 2.15
C SER A 156 -15.17 -1.47 0.67
N VAL A 157 -15.99 -2.47 0.34
CA VAL A 157 -16.60 -2.57 -0.98
C VAL A 157 -17.39 -1.29 -1.13
N SER A 158 -16.92 -0.36 -1.95
CA SER A 158 -17.72 0.77 -2.39
C SER A 158 -19.00 0.16 -2.97
N PRO A 159 -20.20 0.53 -2.49
CA PRO A 159 -21.42 0.02 -3.09
C PRO A 159 -21.37 0.40 -4.56
N SER A 160 -21.33 -0.63 -5.41
CA SER A 160 -21.66 -0.50 -6.82
C SER A 160 -22.95 0.28 -6.93
N THR A 161 -22.94 1.25 -7.83
CA THR A 161 -24.10 2.04 -8.22
C THR A 161 -25.24 1.09 -8.53
N GLU A 162 -26.18 0.93 -7.59
CA GLU A 162 -27.37 0.13 -7.81
C GLU A 162 -28.59 0.97 -7.41
N SER A 163 -29.46 1.15 -8.40
CA SER A 163 -30.83 1.68 -8.32
C SER A 163 -30.98 3.21 -8.38
N ALA A 164 -30.69 3.76 -9.57
CA ALA A 164 -31.59 4.76 -10.14
C ALA A 164 -32.89 4.04 -10.57
N GLN A 165 -33.94 4.18 -9.75
CA GLN A 165 -35.37 3.83 -9.87
C GLN A 165 -35.80 3.41 -8.46
N VAL A 166 -36.71 4.10 -7.76
CA VAL A 166 -38.16 4.13 -8.02
C VAL A 166 -38.78 5.33 -7.29
N ALA A 167 -39.71 6.00 -7.99
CA ALA A 167 -40.77 6.94 -7.56
C ALA A 167 -40.38 8.31 -6.98
#